data_AF-A0A5N7MIQ3-F1
#
_entry.id   AF-A0A5N7MIQ3-F1
#
_cell.length_a   1.000
_cell.length_b   1.000
_cell.length_c   1.000
_cell.angle_alpha   90.00
_cell.angle_beta   90.00
_cell.angle_gamma   90.00
#
_symmetry.space_group_name_H-M   'P 1'
#
loop_
_entity.id
_entity.type
_entity.pdbx_description
1 polymer ?
#
loop_
_entity_poly.entity_id
_entity_poly.type
_entity_poly.pdbx_seq_one_letter_code
_entity_poly.pdbx_strand_id
1 'polypeptide(L)'
;MDDWFPSALKLTTRAIEVGGIAIIVLGLLGSSVAVLWKVLHGRPGSEAFNLYRSNVGRTILLGLEFLVAADIINTVAIEPTLQSLLILGGIVLIRTFLSFSLEVEIEGRWPWDRHKGDGDSASRRTA
;
A
#
# COMPACT_ATOMS: atom_id res chain seq x y z
N MET A 1 -17.38 29.97 18.84
CA MET A 1 -17.20 29.25 17.56
C MET A 1 -15.93 28.40 17.78
N ASP A 2 -15.71 27.27 17.11
CA ASP A 2 -14.38 26.59 17.00
C ASP A 2 -14.24 25.14 17.54
N ASP A 3 -15.30 24.43 17.95
CA ASP A 3 -15.20 22.99 18.34
C ASP A 3 -15.56 22.01 17.20
N TRP A 4 -16.16 22.51 16.12
CA TRP A 4 -16.66 21.67 15.03
C TRP A 4 -15.56 21.23 14.06
N PHE A 5 -14.50 22.04 13.90
CA PHE A 5 -13.40 21.77 12.97
C PHE A 5 -12.54 20.56 13.42
N PRO A 6 -12.09 20.46 14.69
CA PRO A 6 -11.38 19.27 15.18
C PRO A 6 -12.22 18.00 15.08
N SER A 7 -13.53 18.12 15.31
CA SER A 7 -14.48 17.01 15.27
C SER A 7 -14.72 16.51 13.84
N ALA A 8 -14.87 17.43 12.89
CA ALA A 8 -15.02 17.12 11.47
C ALA A 8 -13.76 16.44 10.92
N LEU A 9 -12.57 16.97 11.24
CA LEU A 9 -11.29 16.38 10.84
C LEU A 9 -11.13 14.96 11.37
N LYS A 10 -11.40 14.73 12.65
CA LYS A 10 -11.33 13.38 13.25
C LYS A 10 -12.28 12.41 12.56
N LEU A 11 -13.49 12.85 12.22
CA LEU A 11 -14.46 12.01 11.51
C LEU A 11 -13.97 11.67 10.10
N THR A 12 -13.47 12.66 9.36
CA THR A 12 -12.94 12.47 8.01
C THR A 12 -11.73 11.53 8.01
N THR A 13 -10.75 11.76 8.87
CA THR A 13 -9.58 10.88 9.02
C THR A 13 -10.01 9.45 9.30
N ARG A 14 -10.88 9.25 10.29
CA ARG A 14 -11.32 7.91 10.69
C ARG A 14 -12.12 7.21 9.59
N ALA A 15 -12.92 7.95 8.82
CA ALA A 15 -13.63 7.40 7.67
C ALA A 15 -12.66 6.93 6.58
N ILE A 16 -11.60 7.71 6.30
CA ILE A 16 -10.56 7.34 5.33
C ILE A 16 -9.76 6.14 5.82
N GLU A 17 -9.37 6.09 7.10
CA GLU A 17 -8.68 4.93 7.69
C GLU A 17 -9.51 3.65 7.57
N VAL A 18 -10.77 3.71 8.01
CA VAL A 18 -11.69 2.57 7.93
C VAL A 18 -11.91 2.14 6.48
N GLY A 19 -12.04 3.09 5.56
CA GLY A 19 -12.14 2.82 4.13
C GLY A 19 -10.90 2.10 3.57
N GLY A 20 -9.70 2.60 3.88
CA GLY A 20 -8.44 1.99 3.46
C GLY A 20 -8.27 0.57 4.02
N ILE A 21 -8.54 0.37 5.31
CA ILE A 21 -8.52 -0.96 5.94
C ILE A 21 -9.56 -1.88 5.28
N ALA A 22 -10.78 -1.39 5.04
CA ALA A 22 -11.83 -2.17 4.41
C ALA A 22 -11.44 -2.62 2.99
N ILE A 23 -10.83 -1.74 2.19
CA ILE A 23 -10.32 -2.09 0.85
C ILE A 23 -9.30 -3.23 0.93
N ILE A 24 -8.34 -3.16 1.86
CA ILE A 24 -7.32 -4.20 2.05
C ILE A 24 -7.97 -5.52 2.43
N VAL A 25 -8.83 -5.50 3.46
CA VAL A 25 -9.47 -6.70 4.00
C VAL A 25 -10.39 -7.35 2.97
N LEU A 26 -11.28 -6.58 2.34
CA LEU A 26 -12.21 -7.10 1.35
C LEU A 26 -11.49 -7.58 0.09
N GLY A 27 -10.44 -6.87 -0.34
CA GLY A 27 -9.60 -7.26 -1.46
C GLY A 27 -8.89 -8.59 -1.22
N LEU A 28 -8.30 -8.74 -0.03
CA LEU A 28 -7.62 -9.96 0.39
C LEU A 28 -8.60 -11.14 0.50
N LEU A 29 -9.73 -10.96 1.19
CA LEU A 29 -10.75 -12.00 1.35
C LEU A 29 -11.36 -12.39 0.01
N GLY A 30 -11.77 -11.43 -0.81
CA GLY A 30 -12.35 -11.67 -2.12
C GLY A 30 -11.39 -12.40 -3.06
N SER A 31 -10.12 -11.98 -3.09
CA SER A 31 -9.08 -12.65 -3.88
C SER A 31 -8.82 -14.07 -3.39
N SER A 32 -8.81 -14.29 -2.06
CA SER A 32 -8.59 -15.60 -1.45
C SER A 32 -9.72 -16.57 -1.79
N VAL A 33 -10.97 -16.14 -1.64
CA VAL A 33 -12.16 -16.94 -1.97
C VAL A 33 -12.19 -17.28 -3.46
N ALA A 34 -11.92 -16.30 -4.33
CA ALA A 34 -11.93 -16.52 -5.78
C ALA A 34 -10.86 -17.54 -6.22
N VAL A 35 -9.69 -17.51 -5.61
CA VAL A 35 -8.58 -18.44 -5.93
C VAL A 35 -8.83 -19.82 -5.37
N LEU A 36 -9.32 -19.92 -4.13
CA LEU A 36 -9.74 -21.19 -3.54
C LEU A 36 -10.80 -21.87 -4.39
N TRP A 37 -11.81 -21.11 -4.85
CA TRP A 37 -12.86 -21.65 -5.70
C TRP A 37 -12.33 -22.16 -7.05
N LYS A 38 -11.42 -21.41 -7.69
CA LYS A 38 -10.75 -21.82 -8.96
C LYS A 38 -9.92 -23.08 -8.82
N VAL A 39 -9.16 -23.21 -7.73
CA VAL A 39 -8.33 -24.40 -7.46
C VAL A 39 -9.22 -25.62 -7.20
N LEU A 40 -10.29 -25.47 -6.41
CA LEU A 40 -11.26 -26.54 -6.15
C LEU A 40 -11.98 -27.01 -7.43
N HIS A 41 -12.12 -26.15 -8.45
CA HIS A 41 -12.72 -26.48 -9.76
C HIS A 41 -11.68 -26.94 -10.79
N GLY A 42 -10.48 -27.34 -10.36
CA GLY A 42 -9.50 -28.02 -11.21
C GLY A 42 -8.64 -27.13 -12.09
N ARG A 43 -8.59 -25.81 -11.87
CA ARG A 43 -7.65 -24.94 -12.59
C ARG A 43 -6.21 -25.12 -12.11
N PRO A 44 -5.20 -24.91 -12.98
CA PRO A 44 -3.80 -24.96 -12.59
C PRO A 44 -3.49 -23.98 -11.45
N GLY A 45 -2.93 -24.48 -10.35
CA GLY A 45 -2.64 -23.66 -9.16
C GLY A 45 -1.66 -22.52 -9.42
N SER A 46 -0.74 -22.68 -10.38
CA SER A 46 0.27 -21.67 -10.74
C SER A 46 -0.36 -20.39 -11.33
N GLU A 47 -1.33 -20.54 -12.23
CA GLU A 47 -2.02 -19.40 -12.85
C GLU A 47 -2.96 -18.72 -11.86
N ALA A 48 -3.65 -19.50 -11.02
CA ALA A 48 -4.50 -18.98 -9.95
C ALA A 48 -3.68 -18.20 -8.91
N PHE A 49 -2.49 -18.67 -8.55
CA PHE A 49 -1.60 -18.01 -7.60
C PHE A 49 -1.01 -16.69 -8.14
N ASN A 50 -0.60 -16.65 -9.42
CA ASN A 50 -0.13 -15.41 -10.03
C ASN A 50 -1.23 -14.33 -10.05
N LEU A 51 -2.46 -14.72 -10.38
CA LEU A 51 -3.61 -13.83 -10.34
C LEU A 51 -3.94 -13.37 -8.91
N TYR A 52 -3.87 -14.29 -7.92
CA TYR A 52 -4.02 -13.96 -6.50
C TYR A 52 -3.05 -12.86 -6.08
N ARG A 53 -1.75 -13.05 -6.37
CA ARG A 53 -0.69 -12.12 -5.97
C ARG A 53 -0.86 -10.76 -6.63
N SER A 54 -1.25 -10.72 -7.91
CA SER A 54 -1.55 -9.47 -8.61
C SER A 54 -2.75 -8.73 -8.01
N ASN A 55 -3.83 -9.44 -7.67
CA ASN A 55 -5.03 -8.81 -7.13
C ASN A 55 -4.81 -8.31 -5.70
N VAL A 56 -4.22 -9.14 -4.84
CA VAL A 56 -3.88 -8.77 -3.47
C VAL A 56 -2.95 -7.55 -3.47
N GLY A 57 -1.89 -7.57 -4.29
CA GLY A 57 -0.97 -6.43 -4.41
C GLY A 57 -1.68 -5.13 -4.80
N ARG A 58 -2.61 -5.17 -5.77
CA ARG A 58 -3.40 -3.99 -6.18
C ARG A 58 -4.29 -3.45 -5.07
N THR A 59 -5.00 -4.30 -4.35
CA THR A 59 -5.85 -3.86 -3.23
C THR A 59 -5.05 -3.37 -2.02
N ILE A 60 -3.88 -3.95 -1.75
CA ILE A 60 -2.97 -3.42 -0.73
C ILE A 60 -2.48 -2.04 -1.13
N LEU A 61 -2.01 -1.85 -2.38
CA LEU A 61 -1.51 -0.56 -2.84
C LEU A 61 -2.59 0.53 -2.76
N LEU A 62 -3.80 0.24 -3.23
CA LEU A 62 -4.93 1.16 -3.12
C LEU A 62 -5.27 1.47 -1.65
N GLY A 63 -5.36 0.45 -0.79
CA GLY A 63 -5.63 0.66 0.63
C GLY A 63 -4.55 1.49 1.33
N LEU A 64 -3.30 1.31 0.94
CA LEU A 64 -2.18 2.11 1.44
C LEU A 64 -2.29 3.57 0.98
N GLU A 65 -2.71 3.87 -0.24
CA GLU A 65 -2.94 5.26 -0.68
C GLU A 65 -3.95 5.98 0.23
N PHE A 66 -5.06 5.31 0.58
CA PHE A 66 -6.06 5.85 1.51
C PHE A 66 -5.48 6.03 2.92
N LEU A 67 -4.77 5.03 3.42
CA LEU A 67 -4.15 5.13 4.73
C LEU A 67 -3.08 6.24 4.77
N VAL A 68 -2.36 6.53 3.66
CA VAL A 68 -1.38 7.63 3.61
C VAL A 68 -2.11 8.96 3.73
N ALA A 69 -3.23 9.11 3.01
CA ALA A 69 -4.03 10.32 3.11
C ALA A 69 -4.55 10.56 4.54
N ALA A 70 -5.06 9.51 5.21
CA ALA A 70 -5.50 9.62 6.59
C ALA A 70 -4.38 10.04 7.54
N ASP A 71 -3.21 9.41 7.45
CA ASP A 71 -2.05 9.77 8.27
C ASP A 71 -1.68 11.24 8.06
N ILE A 72 -1.55 11.71 6.82
CA ILE A 72 -1.23 13.11 6.51
C ILE A 72 -2.26 14.07 7.13
N ILE A 73 -3.56 13.79 7.00
CA ILE A 73 -4.60 14.66 7.56
C ILE A 73 -4.50 14.71 9.10
N ASN A 74 -4.30 13.56 9.75
CA ASN A 74 -4.13 13.49 11.20
C ASN A 74 -2.88 14.25 11.67
N THR A 75 -1.82 14.27 10.84
CA THR A 75 -0.55 14.93 11.17
C THR A 75 -0.61 16.46 11.14
N VAL A 76 -1.25 17.01 10.11
CA VAL A 76 -1.19 18.45 9.82
C VAL A 76 -2.24 19.24 10.60
N ALA A 77 -3.36 18.59 10.96
CA ALA A 77 -4.57 19.30 11.33
C ALA A 77 -4.86 19.39 12.85
N ILE A 78 -4.08 18.71 13.70
CA ILE A 78 -4.29 18.70 15.17
C ILE A 78 -3.05 19.29 15.84
N GLU A 79 -3.24 20.38 16.59
CA GLU A 79 -2.24 21.20 17.30
C GLU A 79 -0.85 20.55 17.50
N PRO A 80 0.19 21.06 16.81
CA PRO A 80 1.50 20.43 16.84
C PRO A 80 2.16 20.62 18.21
N THR A 81 2.16 19.59 19.03
CA THR A 81 3.11 19.45 20.15
C THR A 81 4.32 18.63 19.69
N LEU A 82 5.51 18.92 20.23
CA LEU A 82 6.72 18.15 19.90
C LEU A 82 6.56 16.65 20.19
N GLN A 83 5.81 16.28 21.24
CA GLN A 83 5.53 14.90 21.59
C GLN A 83 4.60 14.22 20.57
N SER A 84 3.54 14.92 20.15
CA SER A 84 2.64 14.44 19.09
C SER A 84 3.39 14.26 17.77
N LEU A 85 4.28 15.21 17.41
CA LEU A 85 5.13 15.10 16.22
C LEU A 85 6.11 13.92 16.29
N LEU A 86 6.67 13.62 17.46
CA LEU A 86 7.60 12.50 17.65
C LEU A 86 6.91 11.14 17.49
N ILE A 87 5.77 10.95 18.15
CA ILE A 87 4.97 9.71 18.03
C ILE A 87 4.59 9.49 16.57
N LEU A 88 4.12 10.57 15.94
CA LEU A 88 3.72 10.57 14.55
C LEU A 88 4.87 10.28 13.59
N GLY A 89 6.02 10.94 13.79
CA GLY A 89 7.23 10.68 13.02
C GLY A 89 7.64 9.22 13.15
N GLY A 90 7.52 8.63 14.34
CA GLY A 90 7.73 7.20 14.57
C GLY A 90 6.77 6.31 13.77
N ILE A 91 5.46 6.62 13.77
CA ILE A 91 4.45 5.87 13.01
C ILE A 91 4.74 5.93 11.50
N VAL A 92 5.01 7.14 10.97
CA VAL A 92 5.34 7.34 9.55
C VAL A 92 6.61 6.56 9.18
N LEU A 93 7.65 6.60 10.01
CA LEU A 93 8.92 5.92 9.76
C LEU A 93 8.75 4.40 9.75
N ILE A 94 8.01 3.83 10.72
CA ILE A 94 7.65 2.40 10.73
C ILE A 94 6.90 2.04 9.46
N ARG A 95 5.93 2.87 9.06
CA ARG A 95 5.10 2.61 7.87
C ARG A 95 5.91 2.63 6.58
N THR A 96 6.78 3.62 6.40
CA THR A 96 7.66 3.70 5.24
C THR A 96 8.59 2.49 5.21
N PHE A 97 9.18 2.12 6.36
CA PHE A 97 10.07 0.96 6.45
C PHE A 97 9.36 -0.36 6.12
N LEU A 98 8.18 -0.62 6.69
CA LEU A 98 7.42 -1.85 6.43
C LEU A 98 6.92 -1.93 4.98
N SER A 99 6.37 -0.84 4.45
CA SER A 99 5.90 -0.81 3.05
C SER A 99 7.06 -1.06 2.09
N PHE A 100 8.21 -0.43 2.35
CA PHE A 100 9.42 -0.58 1.58
C PHE A 100 10.00 -2.01 1.67
N SER A 101 10.05 -2.59 2.87
CA SER A 101 10.57 -3.94 3.08
C SER A 101 9.72 -5.01 2.37
N LEU A 102 8.39 -4.84 2.37
CA LEU A 102 7.48 -5.73 1.65
C LEU A 102 7.64 -5.60 0.13
N GLU A 103 7.80 -4.38 -0.39
CA GLU A 103 8.00 -4.15 -1.82
C GLU A 103 9.30 -4.80 -2.33
N VAL A 104 10.39 -4.69 -1.56
CA VAL A 104 11.66 -5.37 -1.84
C VAL A 104 11.53 -6.90 -1.80
N GLU A 105 10.80 -7.45 -0.82
CA GLU A 105 10.57 -8.90 -0.73
C GLU A 105 9.76 -9.42 -1.94
N ILE A 106 8.73 -8.67 -2.36
CA ILE A 106 7.84 -9.06 -3.45
C ILE A 106 8.55 -8.96 -4.82
N GLU A 107 9.34 -7.91 -5.04
CA GLU A 107 10.07 -7.67 -6.30
C GLU A 107 11.41 -8.43 -6.36
N GLY A 108 11.99 -8.80 -5.21
CA GLY A 108 13.28 -9.50 -5.10
C GLY A 108 14.48 -8.68 -5.56
N ARG A 109 14.28 -7.37 -5.78
CA ARG A 109 15.27 -6.40 -6.26
C ARG A 109 15.01 -5.08 -5.56
N TRP A 110 16.08 -4.37 -5.23
CA TRP A 110 15.94 -3.06 -4.61
C TRP A 110 15.32 -2.06 -5.61
N PRO A 111 14.44 -1.15 -5.16
CA PRO A 111 13.76 -0.19 -6.04
C PRO A 111 14.72 0.71 -6.83
N TRP A 112 15.94 0.94 -6.34
CA TRP A 112 16.98 1.70 -7.04
C TRP A 112 17.71 0.92 -8.15
N ASP A 113 17.54 -0.40 -8.26
CA ASP A 113 18.12 -1.20 -9.35
C ASP A 113 17.33 -1.10 -10.67
N ARG A 114 16.22 -0.34 -10.69
CA ARG A 114 15.35 -0.19 -11.87
C ARG A 114 15.96 0.61 -13.04
N HIS A 115 17.25 0.97 -13.01
CA HIS A 115 17.89 1.86 -14.00
C HIS A 115 19.12 1.27 -14.73
N LYS A 116 19.22 -0.06 -14.89
CA LYS A 116 20.33 -0.69 -15.65
C LYS A 116 19.94 -1.49 -16.90
N GLY A 117 18.74 -1.26 -17.47
CA GLY A 117 18.20 -2.08 -18.56
C GLY A 117 18.20 -1.51 -20.00
N ASP A 118 18.15 -0.18 -20.19
CA ASP A 118 17.73 0.37 -21.49
C ASP A 118 18.88 0.97 -22.35
N GLY A 119 20.13 0.81 -21.94
CA GLY A 119 21.27 1.47 -22.61
C GLY A 119 22.05 0.64 -23.64
N ASP A 120 21.98 -0.70 -23.62
CA ASP A 120 23.01 -1.53 -24.29
C ASP A 120 22.59 -2.15 -25.63
N SER A 121 21.35 -1.93 -26.07
CA SER A 121 20.83 -2.49 -27.33
C SER A 121 21.14 -1.65 -28.58
N ALA A 122 21.76 -0.47 -28.43
CA ALA A 122 21.97 0.48 -29.53
C ALA A 122 23.35 0.34 -30.24
N SER A 123 24.36 -0.29 -29.64
CA SER A 123 25.73 -0.31 -30.21
C SER A 123 26.08 -1.55 -31.03
N ARG A 124 25.25 -2.60 -31.03
CA ARG A 124 25.56 -3.89 -31.71
C ARG A 124 25.08 -4.02 -33.15
N ARG A 125 24.51 -2.97 -33.75
CA ARG A 125 24.03 -2.99 -35.15
C ARG A 125 25.01 -2.43 -36.18
N THR A 126 26.21 -2.03 -35.75
CA THR A 126 27.27 -1.53 -36.64
C THR A 126 28.59 -2.24 -36.34
N ALA A 127 28.70 -3.48 -36.80
CA ALA A 127 29.97 -4.18 -37.01
C ALA A 127 29.81 -5.16 -38.16
#